data_AF-A0A0N0IRQ5-F1
#
_entry.id   AF-A0A0N0IRQ5-F1
#
_cell.length_a   1.000
_cell.length_b   1.000
_cell.length_c   1.000
_cell.angle_alpha   90.00
_cell.angle_beta   90.00
_cell.angle_gamma   90.00
#
_symmetry.space_group_name_H-M   'P 1'
#
loop_
_entity.id
_entity.type
_entity.pdbx_description
1 polymer ?
#
loop_
_entity_poly.entity_id
_entity_poly.type
_entity_poly.pdbx_seq_one_letter_code
_entity_poly.pdbx_strand_id
1 'polypeptide(L)'
;MVVDRIEVYLDGASEPLAVLKEPPYRLNLDTRKIPDGEHVLRVVTHFRGGGQEVREIPFTVNNYPDVIVLGLDEGGEVAGTLELRLAVGEPELPVEPVRFNPIWYVVASVVVLGGIWAYFALSPAAEKVVTELAPPAQEAQAPKEGGSQATASVDQALMEKGKSIYEANCAACHGADGQGMPPVMPALAGNANLKDAQMILSVVKNGRGAMPPVGAAFSEEELKAVATYIRNSFGNNFGPVE
;
A
#
# COMPACT_ATOMS: atom_id res chain seq x y z
N MET A 1 -35.25 -4.88 8.09
CA MET A 1 -35.70 -4.86 9.51
C MET A 1 -35.37 -3.49 10.08
N VAL A 2 -36.30 -2.84 10.76
CA VAL A 2 -36.07 -1.52 11.37
C VAL A 2 -35.55 -1.75 12.78
N VAL A 3 -34.43 -1.11 13.15
CA VAL A 3 -33.89 -1.19 14.51
C VAL A 3 -34.83 -0.47 15.46
N ASP A 4 -35.21 -1.14 16.56
CA ASP A 4 -35.98 -0.57 17.68
C ASP A 4 -35.05 0.15 18.66
N ARG A 5 -33.99 -0.55 19.09
CA ARG A 5 -32.93 -0.02 19.94
C ARG A 5 -31.69 -0.89 19.92
N ILE A 6 -30.57 -0.32 20.32
CA ILE A 6 -29.29 -1.01 20.50
C ILE A 6 -28.90 -0.88 21.98
N GLU A 7 -28.69 -2.01 22.65
CA GLU A 7 -28.20 -2.07 24.02
C GLU A 7 -26.72 -2.48 23.98
N VAL A 8 -25.85 -1.71 24.63
CA VAL A 8 -24.41 -1.99 24.67
C VAL A 8 -24.02 -2.38 26.09
N TYR A 9 -23.38 -3.53 26.24
CA TYR A 9 -22.88 -4.05 27.50
C TYR A 9 -21.35 -4.14 27.43
N LEU A 10 -20.71 -3.96 28.58
CA LEU A 10 -19.30 -4.22 28.76
C LEU A 10 -19.14 -5.51 29.57
N ASP A 11 -18.38 -6.44 29.02
CA ASP A 11 -18.10 -7.75 29.55
C ASP A 11 -19.39 -8.52 29.88
N GLY A 12 -19.40 -9.23 31.01
CA GLY A 12 -20.54 -9.97 31.52
C GLY A 12 -21.56 -9.12 32.29
N ALA A 13 -21.55 -7.79 32.17
CA ALA A 13 -22.46 -6.93 32.93
C ALA A 13 -23.93 -7.22 32.60
N SER A 14 -24.76 -7.25 33.65
CA SER A 14 -26.22 -7.46 33.53
C SER A 14 -26.96 -6.19 33.09
N GLU A 15 -26.39 -5.03 33.34
CA GLU A 15 -26.95 -3.72 32.96
C GLU A 15 -26.22 -3.16 31.74
N PRO A 16 -26.95 -2.56 30.77
CA PRO A 16 -26.32 -1.96 29.60
C PRO A 16 -25.62 -0.64 29.97
N LEU A 17 -24.41 -0.45 29.45
CA LEU A 17 -23.71 0.84 29.49
C LEU A 17 -24.50 1.95 28.79
N ALA A 18 -25.19 1.60 27.71
CA ALA A 18 -26.00 2.53 26.94
C ALA A 18 -27.13 1.84 26.20
N VAL A 19 -28.24 2.56 26.05
CA VAL A 19 -29.39 2.16 25.24
C VAL A 19 -29.65 3.23 24.18
N LEU A 20 -29.33 2.91 22.92
CA LEU A 20 -29.42 3.82 21.79
C LEU A 20 -30.72 3.55 21.02
N LYS A 21 -31.63 4.52 20.99
CA LYS A 21 -32.97 4.36 20.39
C LYS A 21 -33.15 5.09 19.07
N GLU A 22 -32.28 6.05 18.78
CA GLU A 22 -32.41 6.93 17.61
C GLU A 22 -31.08 7.09 16.87
N PRO A 23 -31.09 7.13 15.52
CA PRO A 23 -29.90 7.38 14.72
C PRO A 23 -29.53 8.88 14.70
N PRO A 24 -28.23 9.22 14.56
CA PRO A 24 -27.09 8.31 14.47
C PRO A 24 -26.76 7.68 15.83
N TYR A 25 -26.62 6.35 15.85
CA TYR A 25 -26.27 5.62 17.07
C TYR A 25 -24.81 5.92 17.43
N ARG A 26 -24.59 6.68 18.51
CA ARG A 26 -23.26 7.07 18.99
C ARG A 26 -23.10 6.66 20.45
N LEU A 27 -21.94 6.10 20.77
CA LEU A 27 -21.52 5.77 22.13
C LEU A 27 -20.16 6.42 22.38
N ASN A 28 -20.06 7.23 23.43
CA ASN A 28 -18.78 7.70 23.94
C ASN A 28 -18.39 6.83 25.12
N LEU A 29 -17.34 6.04 24.98
CA LEU A 29 -16.82 5.17 26.01
C LEU A 29 -15.58 5.80 26.65
N ASP A 30 -15.63 6.09 27.95
CA ASP A 30 -14.49 6.62 28.70
C ASP A 30 -13.65 5.46 29.26
N THR A 31 -12.59 5.07 28.54
CA THR A 31 -11.74 3.91 28.88
C THR A 31 -10.98 4.09 30.19
N ARG A 32 -10.80 5.32 30.67
CA ARG A 32 -10.14 5.62 31.97
C ARG A 32 -10.91 5.08 33.18
N LYS A 33 -12.18 4.71 32.98
CA LYS A 33 -13.06 4.12 34.00
C LYS A 33 -13.15 2.60 33.88
N ILE A 34 -12.48 2.02 32.88
CA ILE A 34 -12.42 0.59 32.63
C ILE A 34 -11.03 0.12 33.11
N PRO A 35 -10.93 -1.00 33.84
CA PRO A 35 -9.64 -1.58 34.20
C PRO A 35 -8.78 -1.86 32.96
N ASP A 36 -7.47 -1.96 33.15
CA ASP A 36 -6.57 -2.38 32.07
C ASP A 36 -6.66 -3.90 31.87
N GLY A 37 -6.61 -4.36 30.63
CA GLY A 37 -6.73 -5.77 30.26
C GLY A 37 -7.67 -6.04 29.08
N GLU A 38 -7.99 -7.32 28.88
CA GLU A 38 -8.92 -7.76 27.84
C GLU A 38 -10.37 -7.57 28.28
N HIS A 39 -11.18 -7.02 27.37
CA HIS A 39 -12.60 -6.73 27.56
C HIS A 39 -13.41 -7.12 26.33
N VAL A 40 -14.73 -7.24 26.49
CA VAL A 40 -15.66 -7.56 25.40
C VAL A 40 -16.83 -6.59 25.42
N LEU A 41 -17.05 -5.86 24.33
CA LEU A 41 -18.29 -5.13 24.12
C LEU A 41 -19.32 -6.05 23.50
N ARG A 42 -20.43 -6.27 24.22
CA ARG A 42 -21.59 -7.03 23.72
C ARG A 42 -22.67 -6.06 23.28
N VAL A 43 -22.92 -5.98 21.99
CA VAL A 43 -23.91 -5.10 21.37
C VAL A 43 -25.13 -5.93 20.98
N VAL A 44 -26.28 -5.63 21.59
CA VAL A 44 -27.56 -6.31 21.36
C VAL A 44 -28.47 -5.37 20.57
N THR A 45 -28.75 -5.71 19.33
CA THR A 45 -29.66 -4.95 18.46
C THR A 45 -31.04 -5.59 18.50
N HIS A 46 -32.05 -4.82 18.91
CA HIS A 46 -33.45 -5.24 18.92
C HIS A 46 -34.13 -4.71 17.66
N PHE A 47 -34.89 -5.56 16.96
CA PHE A 47 -35.62 -5.16 15.75
C PHE A 47 -37.12 -4.98 16.02
N ARG A 48 -37.70 -3.98 15.36
CA ARG A 48 -39.15 -3.74 15.32
C ARG A 48 -39.81 -4.87 14.53
N GLY A 49 -40.49 -5.76 15.23
CA GLY A 49 -41.05 -7.01 14.68
C GLY A 49 -40.60 -8.27 15.43
N GLY A 50 -39.74 -8.13 16.43
CA GLY A 50 -39.19 -9.25 17.19
C GLY A 50 -37.86 -9.73 16.61
N GLY A 51 -37.13 -10.50 17.41
CA GLY A 51 -35.75 -10.90 17.10
C GLY A 51 -34.71 -9.93 17.65
N GLN A 52 -33.54 -10.49 17.95
CA GLN A 52 -32.38 -9.75 18.44
C GLN A 52 -31.14 -10.29 17.73
N GLU A 53 -30.18 -9.40 17.48
CA GLU A 53 -28.85 -9.75 16.99
C GLU A 53 -27.82 -9.36 18.04
N VAL A 54 -26.96 -10.29 18.43
CA VAL A 54 -25.91 -10.07 19.43
C VAL A 54 -24.57 -10.12 18.71
N ARG A 55 -23.76 -9.09 18.92
CA ARG A 55 -22.38 -9.01 18.43
C ARG A 55 -21.43 -8.77 19.60
N GLU A 56 -20.42 -9.62 19.71
CA GLU A 56 -19.35 -9.49 20.70
C GLU A 56 -18.11 -8.96 20.00
N ILE A 57 -17.51 -7.92 20.59
CA ILE A 57 -16.35 -7.21 20.04
C ILE A 57 -15.27 -7.20 21.12
N PRO A 58 -14.27 -8.09 21.04
CA PRO A 58 -13.15 -8.08 21.97
C PRO A 58 -12.28 -6.83 21.73
N PHE A 59 -11.79 -6.23 22.80
CA PHE A 59 -10.86 -5.11 22.78
C PHE A 59 -9.99 -5.13 24.04
N THR A 60 -8.87 -4.42 24.02
CA THR A 60 -7.96 -4.32 25.16
C THR A 60 -7.91 -2.87 25.63
N VAL A 61 -7.98 -2.66 26.94
CA VAL A 61 -7.80 -1.35 27.57
C VAL A 61 -6.41 -1.28 28.17
N ASN A 62 -5.69 -0.19 27.91
CA ASN A 62 -4.42 0.13 28.55
C ASN A 62 -4.39 1.63 28.86
N ASN A 63 -4.61 1.98 30.12
CA ASN A 63 -4.57 3.35 30.62
C ASN A 63 -3.24 3.67 31.33
N TYR A 64 -2.29 2.73 31.40
CA TYR A 64 -0.99 2.96 32.01
C TYR A 64 -0.12 3.79 31.05
N PRO A 65 0.36 4.97 31.46
CA PRO A 65 1.33 5.68 30.64
C PRO A 65 2.68 4.99 30.76
N ASP A 66 3.27 4.60 29.64
CA ASP A 66 4.67 4.17 29.63
C ASP A 66 5.54 5.37 29.99
N VAL A 67 6.30 5.25 31.08
CA VAL A 67 7.28 6.25 31.49
C VAL A 67 8.59 5.90 30.82
N ILE A 68 8.91 6.59 29.73
CA ILE A 68 10.18 6.43 29.03
C ILE A 68 11.20 7.32 29.71
N VAL A 69 12.24 6.72 30.29
CA VAL A 69 13.40 7.42 30.83
C VAL A 69 14.46 7.49 29.74
N LEU A 70 14.58 8.64 29.07
CA LEU A 70 15.61 8.87 28.06
C LEU A 70 16.91 9.31 28.74
N GLY A 71 18.01 8.69 28.35
CA GLY A 71 19.36 8.99 28.86
C GLY A 71 19.96 7.90 29.75
N LEU A 72 19.22 6.84 30.08
CA LEU A 72 19.72 5.66 30.81
C LEU A 72 19.26 4.40 30.09
N ASP A 73 20.23 3.59 29.63
CA ASP A 73 19.97 2.26 29.09
C ASP A 73 20.02 1.22 30.21
N GLU A 74 19.20 0.16 30.10
CA GLU A 74 19.17 -0.92 31.08
C GLU A 74 20.52 -1.66 31.11
N GLY A 75 21.24 -1.56 32.23
CA GLY A 75 22.57 -2.17 32.40
C GLY A 75 23.75 -1.34 31.87
N GLY A 76 23.53 -0.09 31.44
CA GLY A 76 24.60 0.81 31.00
C GLY A 76 25.42 1.40 32.15
N GLU A 77 26.71 1.65 31.92
CA GLU A 77 27.58 2.41 32.83
C GLU A 77 27.61 3.89 32.42
N VAL A 78 27.35 4.81 33.36
CA VAL A 78 27.35 6.25 33.12
C VAL A 78 28.36 6.95 34.03
N ALA A 79 28.98 8.04 33.55
CA ALA A 79 29.94 8.83 34.31
C ALA A 79 29.74 10.34 34.08
N GLY A 80 29.87 11.14 35.14
CA GLY A 80 29.67 12.60 35.10
C GLY A 80 28.22 13.03 35.35
N THR A 81 27.81 14.17 34.79
CA THR A 81 26.44 14.69 34.92
C THR A 81 25.59 14.20 33.75
N LEU A 82 24.47 13.56 34.06
CA LEU A 82 23.55 12.98 33.08
C LEU A 82 22.20 13.70 33.14
N GLU A 83 21.70 14.18 32.00
CA GLU A 83 20.37 14.78 31.89
C GLU A 83 19.36 13.69 31.52
N LEU A 84 18.42 13.41 32.43
CA LEU A 84 17.34 12.45 32.19
C LEU A 84 16.10 13.18 31.70
N ARG A 85 15.53 12.73 30.59
CA ARG A 85 14.26 13.24 30.08
C ARG A 85 13.20 12.17 30.29
N LEU A 86 12.24 12.46 31.17
CA LEU A 86 11.08 11.60 31.36
C LEU A 86 9.99 12.01 30.36
N ALA A 87 9.58 11.09 29.51
CA ALA A 87 8.44 11.26 28.63
C ALA A 87 7.30 10.34 29.07
N VAL A 88 6.09 10.89 29.09
CA VAL A 88 4.84 10.19 29.42
C VAL A 88 3.98 10.25 28.17
N GLY A 89 3.78 9.13 27.48
CA GLY A 89 3.05 9.10 26.22
C GLY A 89 2.55 7.70 25.88
N GLU A 90 1.44 7.65 25.14
CA GLU A 90 0.82 6.42 24.66
C GLU A 90 1.85 5.63 23.82
N PRO A 91 2.20 4.38 24.17
CA PRO A 91 2.97 3.55 23.26
C PRO A 91 2.13 3.42 21.99
N GLU A 92 2.68 3.81 20.85
CA GLU A 92 2.17 3.30 19.58
C GLU A 92 2.20 1.78 19.73
N LEU A 93 1.02 1.17 19.93
CA LEU A 93 0.93 -0.29 20.00
C LEU A 93 1.68 -0.80 18.78
N PRO A 94 2.66 -1.70 18.92
CA PRO A 94 3.16 -2.41 17.78
C PRO A 94 1.98 -3.24 17.30
N VAL A 95 1.20 -2.67 16.36
CA VAL A 95 0.42 -3.46 15.42
C VAL A 95 1.47 -4.36 14.82
N GLU A 96 1.55 -5.61 15.28
CA GLU A 96 2.33 -6.62 14.59
C GLU A 96 1.85 -6.54 13.14
N PRO A 97 2.68 -6.02 12.21
CA PRO A 97 2.24 -5.93 10.85
C PRO A 97 1.96 -7.38 10.48
N VAL A 98 0.73 -7.68 10.06
CA VAL A 98 0.35 -8.99 9.54
C VAL A 98 1.48 -9.38 8.61
N ARG A 99 2.30 -10.37 9.02
CA ARG A 99 3.55 -10.66 8.32
C ARG A 99 3.16 -11.23 6.97
N PHE A 100 3.12 -10.35 5.97
CA PHE A 100 2.85 -10.70 4.60
C PHE A 100 3.98 -11.62 4.16
N ASN A 101 3.71 -12.93 4.11
CA ASN A 101 4.67 -13.89 3.61
C ASN A 101 4.42 -14.08 2.10
N PRO A 102 5.23 -13.46 1.23
CA PRO A 102 5.04 -13.51 -0.21
C PRO A 102 5.13 -14.94 -0.77
N ILE A 103 5.77 -15.87 -0.04
CA ILE A 103 5.93 -17.27 -0.46
C ILE A 103 4.57 -17.93 -0.71
N TRP A 104 3.58 -17.68 0.15
CA TRP A 104 2.25 -18.30 -0.02
C TRP A 104 1.52 -17.81 -1.27
N TYR A 105 1.73 -16.55 -1.67
CA TYR A 105 1.18 -16.01 -2.91
C TYR A 105 1.89 -16.59 -4.13
N VAL A 106 3.22 -16.72 -4.09
CA VAL A 106 3.97 -17.37 -5.17
C VAL A 106 3.54 -18.82 -5.33
N VAL A 107 3.40 -19.58 -4.23
CA VAL A 107 2.92 -20.96 -4.25
C VAL A 107 1.50 -21.03 -4.82
N ALA A 108 0.57 -20.19 -4.35
CA ALA A 108 -0.79 -20.15 -4.87
C ALA A 108 -0.83 -19.78 -6.36
N SER A 109 -0.05 -18.79 -6.80
CA SER A 109 0.05 -18.40 -8.21
C SER A 109 0.62 -19.52 -9.08
N VAL A 110 1.65 -20.24 -8.62
CA VAL A 110 2.22 -21.39 -9.36
C VAL A 110 1.21 -22.52 -9.45
N VAL A 111 0.45 -22.81 -8.38
CA VAL A 111 -0.59 -23.84 -8.40
C VAL A 111 -1.73 -23.47 -9.33
N VAL A 112 -2.21 -22.22 -9.29
CA VAL A 112 -3.30 -21.74 -10.17
C VAL A 112 -2.85 -21.71 -11.63
N LEU A 113 -1.71 -21.10 -11.93
CA LEU A 113 -1.19 -21.01 -13.30
C LEU A 113 -0.82 -22.39 -13.85
N GLY A 114 -0.21 -23.24 -13.02
CA GLY A 114 0.09 -24.63 -13.38
C GLY A 114 -1.17 -25.45 -13.64
N GLY A 115 -2.22 -25.28 -12.83
CA GLY A 115 -3.52 -25.92 -13.04
C GLY A 115 -4.20 -25.46 -14.32
N ILE A 116 -4.17 -24.15 -14.63
CA ILE A 116 -4.68 -23.60 -15.89
C ILE A 116 -3.91 -24.15 -17.07
N TRP A 117 -2.57 -24.17 -17.01
CA TRP A 117 -1.72 -24.66 -18.09
C TRP A 117 -1.93 -26.16 -18.33
N ALA A 118 -2.01 -26.96 -17.26
CA ALA A 118 -2.33 -28.38 -17.34
C ALA A 118 -3.72 -28.63 -17.93
N TYR A 119 -4.72 -27.82 -17.57
CA TYR A 119 -6.05 -27.91 -18.16
C TYR A 119 -5.99 -27.69 -19.68
N PHE A 120 -5.31 -26.66 -20.17
CA PHE A 120 -5.20 -26.44 -21.61
C PHE A 120 -4.36 -27.50 -22.32
N ALA A 121 -3.24 -27.94 -21.74
CA ALA A 121 -2.35 -28.93 -22.33
C ALA A 121 -2.96 -30.35 -22.41
N LEU A 122 -3.82 -30.72 -21.44
CA LEU A 122 -4.46 -32.03 -21.39
C LEU A 122 -5.95 -32.01 -21.81
N SER A 123 -6.54 -30.84 -22.08
CA SER A 123 -7.93 -30.79 -22.52
C SER A 123 -8.08 -31.20 -24.00
N PRO A 124 -9.00 -32.11 -24.33
CA PRO A 124 -9.32 -32.47 -25.72
C PRO A 124 -9.99 -31.32 -26.49
N ALA A 125 -10.33 -30.22 -25.82
CA ALA A 125 -10.81 -28.99 -26.44
C ALA A 125 -9.69 -28.26 -27.20
N ALA A 126 -8.44 -28.36 -26.76
CA ALA A 126 -7.29 -27.74 -27.43
C ALA A 126 -7.04 -28.38 -28.81
N GLU A 127 -7.17 -29.71 -28.94
CA GLU A 127 -7.06 -30.40 -30.23
C GLU A 127 -8.11 -29.94 -31.24
N LYS A 128 -9.35 -29.71 -30.82
CA LYS A 128 -10.41 -29.21 -31.70
C LYS A 128 -10.13 -27.80 -32.21
N VAL A 129 -9.66 -26.90 -31.33
CA VAL A 129 -9.33 -25.51 -31.70
C VAL A 129 -8.13 -25.46 -32.66
N VAL A 130 -7.11 -26.29 -32.45
CA VAL A 130 -5.94 -26.37 -33.34
C VAL A 130 -6.32 -26.95 -34.70
N THR A 131 -7.20 -27.95 -34.74
CA THR A 131 -7.63 -28.57 -36.01
C THR A 131 -8.54 -27.66 -36.84
N GLU A 132 -9.32 -26.79 -36.19
CA GLU A 132 -10.28 -25.90 -36.85
C GLU A 132 -9.67 -24.54 -37.29
N LEU A 133 -8.57 -24.11 -36.65
CA LEU A 133 -7.91 -22.82 -36.93
C LEU A 133 -6.55 -22.93 -37.62
N ALA A 134 -5.97 -24.12 -37.79
CA ALA A 134 -4.69 -24.28 -38.49
C ALA A 134 -4.88 -24.47 -40.01
N PRO A 135 -4.53 -23.48 -40.87
CA PRO A 135 -4.30 -23.74 -42.29
C PRO A 135 -3.10 -24.71 -42.47
N PRO A 136 -3.03 -25.46 -43.59
CA PRO A 136 -1.94 -26.41 -43.81
C PRO A 136 -0.60 -25.68 -43.72
N ALA A 137 0.33 -26.25 -42.96
CA ALA A 137 1.63 -25.67 -42.64
C ALA A 137 2.38 -25.25 -43.92
N GLN A 138 2.28 -23.98 -44.27
CA GLN A 138 3.32 -23.30 -45.01
C GLN A 138 4.40 -22.95 -44.00
N GLU A 139 5.63 -23.42 -44.24
CA GLU A 139 6.82 -23.08 -43.47
C GLU A 139 6.92 -21.57 -43.32
N ALA A 140 6.55 -21.07 -42.13
CA ALA A 140 6.68 -19.68 -41.78
C ALA A 140 8.16 -19.39 -41.56
N GLN A 141 8.77 -18.78 -42.58
CA GLN A 141 9.98 -17.99 -42.46
C GLN A 141 9.82 -16.98 -41.32
N ALA A 142 10.88 -16.82 -40.52
CA ALA A 142 10.94 -15.90 -39.39
C ALA A 142 10.42 -14.50 -39.75
N PRO A 143 9.47 -13.92 -38.98
CA PRO A 143 9.07 -12.54 -39.16
C PRO A 143 10.19 -11.61 -38.72
N LYS A 144 10.66 -10.85 -39.72
CA LYS A 144 11.65 -9.79 -39.64
C LYS A 144 11.23 -8.67 -38.68
N GLU A 145 12.27 -8.05 -38.12
CA GLU A 145 12.36 -6.66 -37.66
C GLU A 145 11.17 -5.78 -38.08
N GLY A 146 10.37 -5.40 -37.09
CA GLY A 146 9.33 -4.38 -37.19
C GLY A 146 9.66 -3.22 -36.25
N GLY A 147 10.49 -2.29 -36.72
CA GLY A 147 10.44 -0.88 -36.31
C GLY A 147 11.00 -0.53 -34.93
N SER A 148 12.24 -0.94 -34.63
CA SER A 148 13.10 -0.14 -33.76
C SER A 148 13.36 1.19 -34.48
N GLN A 149 12.54 2.20 -34.20
CA GLN A 149 13.00 3.57 -34.37
C GLN A 149 14.02 3.81 -33.27
N ALA A 150 15.29 3.88 -33.68
CA ALA A 150 16.42 4.21 -32.85
C ALA A 150 16.15 5.53 -32.10
N THR A 151 15.59 5.42 -30.90
CA THR A 151 15.72 6.42 -29.87
C THR A 151 17.15 6.28 -29.35
N ALA A 152 17.87 7.39 -29.27
CA ALA A 152 19.24 7.42 -28.79
C ALA A 152 19.37 6.51 -27.56
N SER A 153 20.29 5.54 -27.61
CA SER A 153 20.50 4.59 -26.52
C SER A 153 20.67 5.38 -25.22
N VAL A 154 19.68 5.28 -24.34
CA VAL A 154 19.75 5.95 -23.05
C VAL A 154 20.92 5.35 -22.29
N ASP A 155 21.83 6.19 -21.82
CA ASP A 155 23.00 5.74 -21.06
C ASP A 155 22.55 4.92 -19.84
N GLN A 156 23.06 3.69 -19.74
CA GLN A 156 22.73 2.77 -18.67
C GLN A 156 23.13 3.32 -17.30
N ALA A 157 24.27 4.03 -17.20
CA ALA A 157 24.70 4.64 -15.96
C ALA A 157 23.73 5.76 -15.52
N LEU A 158 23.22 6.53 -16.49
CA LEU A 158 22.22 7.55 -16.25
C LEU A 158 20.88 6.94 -15.79
N MET A 159 20.48 5.81 -16.39
CA MET A 159 19.29 5.05 -15.98
C MET A 159 19.43 4.49 -14.56
N GLU A 160 20.58 3.95 -14.19
CA GLU A 160 20.82 3.39 -12.87
C GLU A 160 20.84 4.48 -11.79
N LYS A 161 21.48 5.62 -12.06
CA LYS A 161 21.42 6.81 -11.20
C LYS A 161 20.00 7.33 -11.04
N GLY A 162 19.27 7.47 -12.15
CA GLY A 162 17.87 7.89 -12.14
C GLY A 162 16.94 6.95 -11.38
N LYS A 163 17.17 5.63 -11.49
CA LYS A 163 16.46 4.60 -10.74
C LYS A 163 16.67 4.75 -9.23
N SER A 164 17.91 4.89 -8.80
CA SER A 164 18.24 5.04 -7.38
C SER A 164 17.58 6.28 -6.77
N ILE A 165 17.59 7.40 -7.50
CA ILE A 165 16.92 8.64 -7.08
C ILE A 165 15.40 8.41 -6.99
N TYR A 166 14.82 7.73 -7.97
CA TYR A 166 13.38 7.42 -8.00
C TYR A 166 12.95 6.56 -6.81
N GLU A 167 13.67 5.48 -6.53
CA GLU A 167 13.39 4.57 -5.41
C GLU A 167 13.47 5.29 -4.06
N ALA A 168 14.47 6.16 -3.88
CA ALA A 168 14.68 6.88 -2.64
C ALA A 168 13.70 8.04 -2.42
N ASN A 169 13.24 8.72 -3.48
CA ASN A 169 12.54 10.01 -3.34
C ASN A 169 11.15 10.08 -3.98
N CYS A 170 10.83 9.17 -4.91
CA CYS A 170 9.61 9.26 -5.72
C CYS A 170 8.68 8.08 -5.48
N ALA A 171 9.23 6.88 -5.25
CA ALA A 171 8.47 5.62 -5.15
C ALA A 171 7.48 5.61 -3.97
N ALA A 172 7.74 6.34 -2.89
CA ALA A 172 6.81 6.44 -1.75
C ALA A 172 5.44 7.01 -2.15
N CYS A 173 5.39 7.88 -3.16
CA CYS A 173 4.15 8.49 -3.65
C CYS A 173 3.71 7.94 -5.01
N HIS A 174 4.66 7.74 -5.93
CA HIS A 174 4.36 7.27 -7.29
C HIS A 174 4.36 5.74 -7.43
N GLY A 175 4.74 5.02 -6.37
CA GLY A 175 4.84 3.56 -6.35
C GLY A 175 6.09 3.03 -7.06
N ALA A 176 6.48 1.79 -6.72
CA ALA A 176 7.69 1.16 -7.28
C ALA A 176 7.61 0.97 -8.80
N ASP A 177 6.40 0.75 -9.33
CA ASP A 177 6.14 0.54 -10.76
C ASP A 177 5.52 1.77 -11.43
N GLY A 178 5.57 2.94 -10.77
CA GLY A 178 4.98 4.16 -11.29
C GLY A 178 3.45 4.11 -11.39
N GLN A 179 2.78 3.23 -10.66
CA GLN A 179 1.32 3.06 -10.71
C GLN A 179 0.54 4.24 -10.10
N GLY A 180 1.17 5.00 -9.19
CA GLY A 180 0.52 6.06 -8.42
C GLY A 180 -0.71 5.58 -7.62
N MET A 181 -1.57 6.53 -7.24
CA MET A 181 -2.86 6.29 -6.60
C MET A 181 -3.91 7.27 -7.16
N PRO A 182 -4.42 7.03 -8.38
CA PRO A 182 -5.40 7.92 -9.00
C PRO A 182 -6.69 8.03 -8.16
N PRO A 183 -7.32 9.23 -8.08
CA PRO A 183 -6.96 10.48 -8.75
C PRO A 183 -5.96 11.35 -7.95
N VAL A 184 -5.54 10.91 -6.76
CA VAL A 184 -4.75 11.72 -5.82
C VAL A 184 -3.29 11.84 -6.26
N MET A 185 -2.68 10.72 -6.67
CA MET A 185 -1.32 10.66 -7.21
C MET A 185 -1.38 10.05 -8.61
N PRO A 186 -1.03 10.80 -9.67
CA PRO A 186 -1.14 10.30 -11.02
C PRO A 186 -0.17 9.12 -11.26
N ALA A 187 -0.61 8.17 -12.08
CA ALA A 187 0.26 7.14 -12.61
C ALA A 187 1.32 7.77 -13.53
N LEU A 188 2.56 7.32 -13.39
CA LEU A 188 3.66 7.56 -14.33
C LEU A 188 3.70 6.48 -15.41
N ALA A 189 3.31 5.26 -15.06
CA ALA A 189 3.16 4.15 -16.01
C ALA A 189 2.17 4.51 -17.12
N GLY A 190 2.61 4.43 -18.38
CA GLY A 190 1.79 4.71 -19.56
C GLY A 190 1.30 6.15 -19.69
N ASN A 191 1.84 7.10 -18.91
CA ASN A 191 1.37 8.48 -18.91
C ASN A 191 1.97 9.27 -20.08
N ALA A 192 1.14 9.55 -21.09
CA ALA A 192 1.55 10.25 -22.31
C ALA A 192 2.08 11.68 -22.07
N ASN A 193 1.74 12.32 -20.93
CA ASN A 193 2.25 13.65 -20.61
C ASN A 193 3.77 13.64 -20.34
N LEU A 194 4.34 12.48 -20.00
CA LEU A 194 5.78 12.33 -19.76
C LEU A 194 6.62 12.50 -21.03
N LYS A 195 6.00 12.65 -22.21
CA LYS A 195 6.68 13.04 -23.46
C LYS A 195 7.34 14.42 -23.36
N ASP A 196 6.81 15.33 -22.54
CA ASP A 196 7.39 16.65 -22.33
C ASP A 196 8.40 16.61 -21.17
N ALA A 197 9.70 16.66 -21.52
CA ALA A 197 10.79 16.60 -20.54
C ALA A 197 10.82 17.86 -19.65
N GLN A 198 10.50 19.03 -20.20
CA GLN A 198 10.52 20.28 -19.46
C GLN A 198 9.38 20.34 -18.45
N MET A 199 8.24 19.73 -18.78
CA MET A 199 7.15 19.57 -17.83
C MET A 199 7.59 18.74 -16.62
N ILE A 200 8.26 17.61 -16.82
CA ILE A 200 8.77 16.78 -15.72
C ILE A 200 9.76 17.58 -14.86
N LEU A 201 10.76 18.21 -15.47
CA LEU A 201 11.75 19.01 -14.75
C LEU A 201 11.11 20.15 -13.95
N SER A 202 10.13 20.84 -14.53
CA SER A 202 9.41 21.92 -13.86
C SER A 202 8.60 21.42 -12.68
N VAL A 203 7.90 20.30 -12.82
CA VAL A 203 7.09 19.71 -11.74
C VAL A 203 7.97 19.19 -10.62
N VAL A 204 9.11 18.57 -10.92
CA VAL A 204 10.07 18.11 -9.90
C VAL A 204 10.67 19.31 -9.15
N LYS A 205 11.05 20.38 -9.86
CA LYS A 205 11.64 21.59 -9.26
C LYS A 205 10.63 22.39 -8.43
N ASN A 206 9.44 22.62 -8.95
CA ASN A 206 8.49 23.60 -8.41
C ASN A 206 7.29 22.96 -7.70
N GLY A 207 7.10 21.65 -7.82
CA GLY A 207 5.90 20.96 -7.37
C GLY A 207 4.69 21.25 -8.28
N ARG A 208 3.60 20.51 -8.08
CA ARG A 208 2.31 20.75 -8.74
C ARG A 208 1.17 20.11 -7.94
N GLY A 209 0.19 20.90 -7.56
CA GLY A 209 -0.95 20.41 -6.78
C GLY A 209 -0.49 19.84 -5.44
N ALA A 210 -0.75 18.55 -5.19
CA ALA A 210 -0.32 17.85 -3.98
C ALA A 210 1.16 17.43 -4.00
N MET A 211 1.85 17.46 -5.16
CA MET A 211 3.26 17.12 -5.24
C MET A 211 4.12 18.29 -4.75
N PRO A 212 4.91 18.13 -3.68
CA PRO A 212 5.80 19.18 -3.18
C PRO A 212 6.99 19.43 -4.13
N PRO A 213 7.63 20.61 -4.08
CA PRO A 213 8.89 20.85 -4.77
C PRO A 213 10.00 20.01 -4.12
N VAL A 214 10.58 19.09 -4.89
CA VAL A 214 11.67 18.21 -4.41
C VAL A 214 13.00 18.49 -5.13
N GLY A 215 12.98 19.27 -6.21
CA GLY A 215 14.15 19.48 -7.06
C GLY A 215 15.28 20.28 -6.43
N ALA A 216 15.06 20.98 -5.33
CA ALA A 216 16.10 21.73 -4.63
C ALA A 216 17.19 20.84 -4.00
N ALA A 217 16.87 19.57 -3.75
CA ALA A 217 17.81 18.59 -3.19
C ALA A 217 18.72 17.94 -4.25
N PHE A 218 18.50 18.20 -5.54
CA PHE A 218 19.17 17.51 -6.63
C PHE A 218 19.97 18.48 -7.50
N SER A 219 21.16 18.05 -7.91
CA SER A 219 21.92 18.69 -8.98
C SER A 219 21.18 18.60 -10.32
N GLU A 220 21.56 19.44 -11.29
CA GLU A 220 20.96 19.38 -12.64
C GLU A 220 21.13 18.01 -13.30
N GLU A 221 22.26 17.35 -13.05
CA GLU A 221 22.55 16.01 -13.57
C GLU A 221 21.64 14.96 -12.95
N GLU A 222 21.39 15.03 -11.64
CA GLU A 222 20.47 14.14 -10.93
C GLU A 222 19.02 14.34 -11.38
N LEU A 223 18.62 15.59 -11.64
CA LEU A 223 17.30 15.91 -12.19
C LEU A 223 17.12 15.33 -13.60
N LYS A 224 18.15 15.43 -14.46
CA LYS A 224 18.13 14.82 -15.79
C LYS A 224 18.09 13.30 -15.70
N ALA A 225 18.84 12.70 -14.77
CA ALA A 225 18.87 11.27 -14.55
C ALA A 225 17.49 10.73 -14.14
N VAL A 226 16.85 11.31 -13.12
CA VAL A 226 15.54 10.85 -12.65
C VAL A 226 14.43 11.10 -13.69
N ALA A 227 14.47 12.24 -14.39
CA ALA A 227 13.51 12.53 -15.46
C ALA A 227 13.68 11.58 -16.65
N THR A 228 14.92 11.25 -17.01
CA THR A 228 15.23 10.25 -18.04
C THR A 228 14.74 8.86 -17.64
N TYR A 229 14.96 8.46 -16.39
CA TYR A 229 14.47 7.17 -15.88
C TYR A 229 12.94 7.06 -15.95
N ILE A 230 12.19 8.07 -15.49
CA ILE A 230 10.72 8.09 -15.52
C ILE A 230 10.19 7.96 -16.96
N ARG A 231 10.85 8.61 -17.92
CA ARG A 231 10.47 8.63 -19.34
C ARG A 231 10.72 7.32 -20.08
N ASN A 232 11.57 6.46 -19.55
CA ASN A 232 12.03 5.22 -20.19
C ASN A 232 11.80 3.98 -19.31
N SER A 233 10.97 4.12 -18.27
CA SER A 233 10.56 3.05 -17.36
C SER A 233 9.04 2.90 -17.37
N PHE A 234 8.52 1.84 -16.74
CA PHE A 234 7.07 1.64 -16.57
C PHE A 234 6.30 1.53 -17.90
N GLY A 235 6.94 0.96 -18.93
CA GLY A 235 6.39 0.86 -20.28
C GLY A 235 6.49 2.15 -21.10
N ASN A 236 7.13 3.20 -20.58
CA ASN A 236 7.42 4.42 -21.32
C ASN A 236 8.70 4.27 -22.14
N ASN A 237 8.77 4.97 -23.27
CA ASN A 237 9.98 5.05 -24.11
C ASN A 237 10.01 6.40 -24.84
N PHE A 238 10.31 7.47 -24.11
CA PHE A 238 10.32 8.84 -24.64
C PHE A 238 11.73 9.40 -24.90
N GLY A 239 12.78 8.61 -24.70
CA GLY A 239 14.17 9.02 -24.89
C GLY A 239 14.73 9.84 -23.72
N PRO A 240 16.04 10.16 -23.77
CA PRO A 240 16.74 10.84 -22.68
C PRO A 240 16.32 12.31 -22.52
N VAL A 241 16.64 12.88 -21.37
CA VAL A 241 16.53 14.32 -21.10
C VAL A 241 17.92 14.94 -21.20
N GLU A 242 18.07 15.90 -22.11
CA GLU A 242 19.33 16.63 -22.36
C GLU A 242 19.60 17.77 -21.38
#